data_AF-A0A6H1KX80-F1
#
_entry.id   AF-A0A6H1KX80-F1
#
_cell.length_a   1.000
_cell.length_b   1.000
_cell.length_c   1.000
_cell.angle_alpha   90.00
_cell.angle_beta   90.00
_cell.angle_gamma   90.00
#
_symmetry.space_group_name_H-M   'P 1'
#
loop_
_entity.id
_entity.type
_entity.pdbx_description
1 polymer ?
#
loop_
_entity_poly.entity_id
_entity_poly.type
_entity_poly.pdbx_seq_one_letter_code
_entity_poly.pdbx_strand_id
1 'polypeptide(L)' 'MWKTSPTAHRLAQQAPERGLAVHMGRVNSRRRLRIAQAFGCTTCDGTCLAFGPDTNLPRLLAWMNELHTTPALFGDQT' A
#
# COMPACT_ATOMS: atom_id res chain seq x y z
N MET A 1 -0.20 14.19 7.64
CA MET A 1 -1.33 14.13 6.69
C MET A 1 -2.35 13.12 7.20
N TRP A 2 -3.65 13.42 7.13
CA TRP A 2 -4.74 12.55 7.62
C TRP A 2 -4.71 11.12 7.08
N LYS A 3 -4.52 10.94 5.76
CA LYS A 3 -4.63 9.65 5.04
C LYS A 3 -3.61 8.58 5.46
N THR A 4 -2.54 8.97 6.15
CA THR A 4 -1.50 8.07 6.68
C THR A 4 -1.36 8.21 8.19
N SER A 5 -2.41 8.71 8.87
CA SER A 5 -2.42 8.90 10.31
C SER A 5 -2.77 7.58 11.03
N PRO A 6 -2.47 7.47 12.34
CA PRO A 6 -2.91 6.33 13.16
C PRO A 6 -4.43 6.13 13.18
N THR A 7 -5.22 7.20 13.01
CA THR A 7 -6.67 7.10 12.93
C THR A 7 -7.11 6.46 11.62
N ALA A 8 -6.51 6.85 10.50
CA ALA A 8 -6.77 6.22 9.20
C ALA A 8 -6.34 4.74 9.20
N HIS A 9 -5.23 4.41 9.88
CA HIS A 9 -4.79 3.03 10.03
C HIS A 9 -5.83 2.18 10.78
N ARG A 10 -6.32 2.66 11.94
CA ARG A 10 -7.34 1.96 12.73
C ARG A 10 -8.65 1.75 11.95
N LEU A 11 -9.06 2.74 11.15
CA LEU A 11 -10.24 2.59 10.29
C LEU A 11 -10.04 1.53 9.21
N ALA A 12 -8.85 1.47 8.59
CA ALA A 12 -8.54 0.45 7.60
C ALA A 12 -8.57 -0.96 8.20
N GLN A 13 -8.05 -1.13 9.42
CA GLN A 13 -8.06 -2.41 10.15
C GLN A 13 -9.47 -2.92 10.50
N GLN A 14 -10.43 -2.01 10.67
CA GLN A 14 -11.83 -2.34 10.98
C GLN A 14 -12.68 -2.67 9.75
N ALA A 15 -12.17 -2.41 8.53
CA ALA A 15 -12.94 -2.60 7.30
C ALA A 15 -13.18 -4.08 6.96
N PRO A 16 -12.19 -5.01 7.09
CA PRO A 16 -12.41 -6.43 6.83
C PRO A 16 -13.50 -7.06 7.70
N GLU A 17 -13.57 -6.68 8.99
CA GLU A 17 -14.62 -7.12 9.93
C GLU A 17 -16.04 -6.77 9.45
N ARG A 18 -16.17 -5.79 8.56
CA ARG A 18 -17.43 -5.30 7.98
C ARG A 18 -17.63 -5.75 6.54
N GLY A 19 -16.74 -6.60 6.01
CA GLY A 19 -16.76 -7.02 4.61
C GLY A 19 -16.44 -5.88 3.64
N LEU A 20 -15.74 -4.83 4.09
CA LEU A 20 -15.40 -3.68 3.26
C LEU A 20 -13.97 -3.78 2.73
N ALA A 21 -13.80 -3.50 1.44
CA ALA A 21 -12.48 -3.37 0.83
C ALA A 21 -11.87 -1.99 1.12
N VAL A 22 -10.55 -1.94 1.29
CA VAL A 22 -9.82 -0.68 1.52
C VAL A 22 -8.98 -0.35 0.30
N HIS A 23 -9.13 0.87 -0.22
CA HIS A 23 -8.36 1.38 -1.34
C HIS A 23 -7.53 2.60 -0.94
N MET A 24 -6.23 2.61 -1.27
CA MET A 24 -5.37 3.79 -1.11
C MET A 24 -4.96 4.38 -2.46
N GLY A 25 -5.51 5.56 -2.78
CA GLY A 25 -5.07 6.32 -3.95
C GLY A 25 -3.79 7.13 -3.72
N ARG A 26 -3.15 7.55 -4.82
CA ARG A 26 -1.94 8.43 -4.82
C ARG A 26 -0.66 7.77 -4.26
N VAL A 27 -0.53 6.46 -4.41
CA VAL A 27 0.65 5.66 -4.03
C VAL A 27 1.75 5.80 -5.10
N ASN A 28 2.37 6.98 -5.13
CA ASN A 28 3.39 7.32 -6.13
C ASN A 28 4.84 7.03 -5.68
N SER A 29 5.03 6.42 -4.50
CA SER A 29 6.36 6.20 -3.94
C SER A 29 6.44 4.91 -3.12
N ARG A 30 7.64 4.33 -3.00
CA ARG A 30 7.91 3.15 -2.18
C ARG A 30 7.36 3.28 -0.76
N ARG A 31 7.57 4.45 -0.14
CA ARG A 31 7.10 4.73 1.21
C ARG A 31 5.58 4.61 1.30
N ARG A 32 4.84 5.13 0.32
CA ARG A 32 3.38 5.03 0.31
C ARG A 32 2.90 3.60 0.04
N LEU A 33 3.62 2.84 -0.79
CA LEU A 33 3.27 1.46 -1.07
C LEU A 33 3.44 0.57 0.18
N ARG A 34 4.50 0.80 0.97
CA ARG A 34 4.68 0.18 2.29
C ARG A 34 3.57 0.54 3.28
N ILE A 35 3.14 1.79 3.28
CA ILE A 35 2.02 2.21 4.14
C ILE A 35 0.72 1.52 3.70
N ALA A 36 0.46 1.39 2.39
CA ALA A 36 -0.71 0.68 1.88
C ALA A 36 -0.71 -0.80 2.31
N GLN A 37 0.44 -1.47 2.23
CA GLN A 37 0.62 -2.83 2.76
C GLN A 37 0.37 -2.87 4.28
N ALA A 38 1.00 -1.99 5.05
CA ALA A 38 0.84 -1.95 6.51
C ALA A 38 -0.59 -1.61 6.96
N PHE A 39 -1.36 -0.90 6.14
CA PHE A 39 -2.77 -0.61 6.43
C PHE A 39 -3.69 -1.79 6.09
N GLY A 40 -3.21 -2.82 5.39
CA GLY A 40 -4.03 -3.91 4.87
C GLY A 40 -4.91 -3.48 3.70
N CYS A 41 -4.47 -2.51 2.89
CA CYS A 41 -5.25 -2.07 1.73
C CYS A 41 -5.40 -3.21 0.71
N THR A 42 -6.64 -3.49 0.31
CA THR A 42 -6.97 -4.46 -0.74
C THR A 42 -6.42 -4.03 -2.10
N THR A 43 -6.49 -2.73 -2.40
CA THR A 43 -5.98 -2.17 -3.66
C THR A 43 -5.31 -0.82 -3.43
N CYS A 44 -4.46 -0.39 -4.37
CA CYS A 44 -3.92 0.96 -4.40
C CYS A 44 -3.68 1.42 -5.85
N ASP A 45 -3.70 2.74 -6.07
CA ASP A 45 -3.36 3.36 -7.34
C ASP A 45 -2.29 4.43 -7.19
N GLY A 46 -1.65 4.78 -8.29
CA GLY A 46 -0.73 5.91 -8.38
C GLY A 46 -0.54 6.35 -9.82
N THR A 47 -0.03 7.56 -9.99
CA THR A 47 0.23 8.19 -11.28
C THR A 47 1.70 8.11 -11.69
N CYS A 48 2.57 7.42 -10.95
CA CYS A 48 4.01 7.44 -11.23
C CYS A 48 4.37 6.91 -12.62
N LEU A 49 3.62 5.94 -13.15
CA LEU A 49 3.84 5.40 -14.49
C LEU A 49 3.43 6.36 -15.61
N ALA A 50 2.53 7.32 -15.33
CA ALA A 50 2.18 8.36 -16.31
C ALA A 50 3.34 9.34 -16.57
N PHE A 51 4.36 9.37 -15.69
CA PHE A 51 5.51 10.26 -15.79
C PHE A 51 6.79 9.44 -15.88
N GLY A 52 7.37 9.30 -17.08
CA GLY A 52 8.60 8.52 -17.28
C GLY A 52 8.42 7.02 -17.02
N PRO A 53 7.54 6.33 -17.77
CA PRO A 53 7.24 4.91 -17.58
C PRO A 53 8.48 4.03 -17.68
N ASP A 54 9.39 4.29 -18.61
CA ASP A 54 10.60 3.48 -18.80
C ASP A 54 11.54 3.52 -17.58
N THR A 55 11.51 4.62 -16.83
CA THR A 55 12.25 4.76 -15.57
C THR A 55 11.45 4.22 -14.38
N ASN A 56 10.15 4.47 -14.34
CA ASN A 56 9.32 4.21 -13.16
C ASN A 56 8.76 2.79 -13.10
N LEU A 57 8.57 2.12 -14.24
CA LEU A 57 8.08 0.74 -14.28
C LEU A 57 9.07 -0.24 -13.65
N PRO A 58 10.37 -0.27 -14.03
CA PRO A 58 11.34 -1.16 -13.36
C PRO A 58 11.42 -0.88 -11.85
N ARG A 59 11.34 0.41 -11.47
CA ARG A 59 11.36 0.84 -10.07
C ARG A 59 10.14 0.36 -9.29
N LEU A 60 8.94 0.45 -9.88
CA LEU A 60 7.70 -0.04 -9.27
C LEU A 60 7.75 -1.57 -9.09
N LEU A 61 8.18 -2.30 -10.13
CA LEU A 61 8.32 -3.76 -10.09
C LEU A 61 9.30 -4.20 -9.00
N ALA A 62 10.43 -3.50 -8.84
CA ALA A 62 11.37 -3.76 -7.74
C ALA A 62 10.71 -3.59 -6.37
N TRP A 63 9.95 -2.53 -6.15
CA TRP A 63 9.23 -2.32 -4.89
C TRP A 63 8.17 -3.40 -4.63
N MET A 64 7.43 -3.82 -5.67
CA MET A 64 6.44 -4.90 -5.54
C MET A 64 7.12 -6.23 -5.19
N ASN A 65 8.25 -6.54 -5.83
CA ASN A 65 9.03 -7.74 -5.52
C ASN A 65 9.56 -7.72 -4.08
N GLU A 66 10.08 -6.58 -3.60
CA GLU A 66 10.51 -6.42 -2.21
C GLU A 66 9.36 -6.70 -1.21
N LEU A 67 8.15 -6.19 -1.48
CA LEU A 67 7.00 -6.36 -0.59
C LEU A 67 6.45 -7.78 -0.59
N HIS A 68 6.58 -8.49 -1.72
CA HIS A 68 6.19 -9.90 -1.83
C HIS A 68 7.19 -10.80 -1.08
N THR A 69 8.49 -10.53 -1.23
CA THR A 69 9.56 -11.37 -0.65
C THR A 69 9.85 -11.07 0.82
N THR A 70 9.45 -9.91 1.32
CA THR A 70 9.64 -9.53 2.73
C THR A 70 8.32 -9.72 3.48
N PRO A 71 8.16 -10.78 4.29
CA PRO A 71 7.04 -10.83 5.21
C PRO A 71 7.10 -9.61 6.14
N ALA A 72 5.96 -8.98 6.37
CA ALA A 72 5.86 -8.02 7.46
C ALA A 72 6.34 -8.73 8.74
N LEU A 73 7.27 -8.11 9.48
CA LEU A 73 7.90 -8.70 10.67
C LEU A 73 6.87 -9.15 11.73
N PHE A 74 5.65 -8.64 11.62
CA PHE A 74 4.46 -9.14 12.27
C PHE A 74 3.47 -9.53 11.17
N GLY A 75 3.42 -10.81 10.82
CA GLY A 75 2.35 -11.35 10.00
C GLY A 75 1.12 -11.52 10.90
N ASP A 76 0.02 -10.87 10.53
CA ASP A 76 -1.28 -11.12 11.15
C ASP A 76 -1.59 -12.61 11.05
N GLN A 77 -1.67 -13.26 12.21
CA GLN A 77 -2.24 -14.59 12.35
C GLN A 77 -3.76 -14.41 12.29
N THR A 78 -4.34 -14.61 11.11
CA THR A 78 -5.78 -14.91 10.97
C THR A 78 -5.95 -16.00 9.95
#